data_AF-A0AA95LNR5-F1
#
_entry.id   AF-A0AA95LNR5-F1
#
_cell.length_a   1.000
_cell.length_b   1.000
_cell.length_c   1.000
_cell.angle_alpha   90.00
_cell.angle_beta   90.00
_cell.angle_gamma   90.00
#
_symmetry.space_group_name_H-M   'P 1'
#
loop_
_entity.id
_entity.type
_entity.pdbx_description
1 polymer ?
#
loop_
_entity_poly.entity_id
_entity_poly.type
_entity_poly.pdbx_seq_one_letter_code
_entity_poly.pdbx_strand_id
1 'polypeptide(L)'
;MRNKGTDWPSTYEPFHIMLNDYRVADIVITNHAKRRYLDRISIGVSNDEEVAAWMWQCLMQNRLKPFSDSDFNAYLIDDDSVVIAEFTELTGEKDISGQPLYSMIIVTFLGRISVTPQLRDLKTYFSLLRNSRRTKLRKKKRKRK
;
A
#
# COMPACT_ATOMS: atom_id res chain seq x y z
N MET A 1 7.62 37.02 1.11
CA MET A 1 6.55 37.58 0.27
C MET A 1 5.43 36.56 0.15
N ARG A 2 4.26 36.91 0.66
CA ARG A 2 3.04 36.07 0.73
C ARG A 2 2.22 36.44 -0.50
N ASN A 3 2.12 35.54 -1.49
CA ASN A 3 1.36 35.81 -2.70
C ASN A 3 -0.13 35.88 -2.35
N LYS A 4 -0.67 37.10 -2.41
CA LYS A 4 -2.08 37.39 -2.60
C LYS A 4 -2.40 37.12 -4.07
N GLY A 5 -3.42 36.33 -4.31
CA GLY A 5 -3.92 36.06 -5.66
C GLY A 5 -4.17 34.58 -5.85
N THR A 6 -5.19 34.05 -5.18
CA THR A 6 -6.33 33.34 -5.78
C THR A 6 -7.19 32.92 -4.59
N ASP A 7 -8.19 33.73 -4.25
CA ASP A 7 -9.29 33.29 -3.39
C ASP A 7 -10.09 32.31 -4.26
N TRP A 8 -9.69 31.04 -4.23
CA TRP A 8 -10.41 29.98 -4.90
C TRP A 8 -11.70 29.77 -4.08
N PRO A 9 -12.88 29.70 -4.70
CA PRO A 9 -14.09 29.46 -3.95
C PRO A 9 -13.95 28.12 -3.24
N SER A 10 -14.08 28.17 -1.91
CA SER A 10 -14.01 27.11 -0.89
C SER A 10 -15.01 25.95 -1.09
N THR A 11 -15.26 25.51 -2.32
CA THR A 11 -16.40 24.69 -2.73
C THR A 11 -15.99 23.41 -3.47
N TYR A 12 -14.69 23.15 -3.70
CA TYR A 12 -14.28 21.82 -4.14
C TYR A 12 -14.30 20.88 -2.95
N GLU A 13 -15.26 19.95 -2.99
CA GLU A 13 -15.25 18.74 -2.17
C GLU A 13 -13.89 18.05 -2.38
N PRO A 14 -13.10 17.82 -1.32
CA PRO A 14 -11.84 17.11 -1.46
C PRO A 14 -12.14 15.73 -2.06
N PHE A 15 -11.53 15.43 -3.21
CA PHE A 15 -11.74 14.17 -3.92
C PHE A 15 -11.30 13.03 -3.02
N HIS A 16 -12.27 12.23 -2.57
CA HIS A 16 -12.02 11.07 -1.74
C HIS A 16 -12.70 9.85 -2.34
N ILE A 17 -12.03 8.71 -2.23
CA ILE A 17 -12.58 7.41 -2.63
C ILE A 17 -12.86 6.62 -1.37
N MET A 18 -14.05 6.04 -1.28
CA MET A 18 -14.41 5.11 -0.21
C MET A 18 -13.69 3.79 -0.44
N LEU A 19 -12.85 3.40 0.52
CA LEU A 19 -12.25 2.06 0.59
C LEU A 19 -12.60 1.45 1.94
N ASN A 20 -13.52 0.49 1.94
CA ASN A 20 -14.18 -0.02 3.14
C ASN A 20 -14.80 1.14 3.95
N ASP A 21 -14.38 1.32 5.20
CA ASP A 21 -14.84 2.39 6.09
C ASP A 21 -13.94 3.65 6.04
N TYR A 22 -12.90 3.66 5.19
CA TYR A 22 -11.95 4.76 5.09
C TYR A 22 -12.20 5.64 3.87
N ARG A 23 -12.21 6.96 4.09
CA ARG A 23 -12.22 7.98 3.03
C ARG A 23 -10.80 8.30 2.62
N VAL A 24 -10.32 7.66 1.56
CA VAL A 24 -8.95 7.87 1.07
C VAL A 24 -8.90 9.11 0.21
N ALA A 25 -8.20 10.15 0.68
CA ALA A 25 -7.98 11.40 -0.06
C ALA A 25 -6.58 11.50 -0.67
N ASP A 26 -5.62 10.78 -0.10
CA ASP A 26 -4.22 10.79 -0.55
C ASP A 26 -3.61 9.39 -0.51
N ILE A 27 -2.61 9.15 -1.36
CA ILE A 27 -1.87 7.88 -1.42
C ILE A 27 -0.38 8.16 -1.34
N VAL A 28 0.25 7.67 -0.28
CA VAL A 28 1.69 7.77 -0.06
C VAL A 28 2.33 6.41 -0.30
N ILE A 29 3.25 6.32 -1.27
CA ILE A 29 3.99 5.09 -1.54
C ILE A 29 5.38 5.18 -0.91
N THR A 30 5.66 4.30 0.04
CA THR A 30 6.99 4.22 0.65
C THR A 30 8.04 3.74 -0.36
N ASN A 31 9.29 4.16 -0.17
CA ASN A 31 10.39 3.71 -1.03
C ASN A 31 10.59 2.18 -0.98
N HIS A 32 10.25 1.55 0.15
CA HIS A 32 10.27 0.10 0.27
C HIS A 32 9.21 -0.57 -0.60
N ALA A 33 7.98 -0.04 -0.61
CA ALA A 33 6.92 -0.52 -1.48
C ALA A 33 7.28 -0.35 -2.95
N LYS A 34 7.80 0.81 -3.37
CA LYS A 34 8.24 1.06 -4.75
C LYS A 34 9.19 -0.02 -5.25
N ARG A 35 10.28 -0.27 -4.51
CA ARG A 35 11.25 -1.31 -4.88
C ARG A 35 10.61 -2.69 -4.98
N ARG A 36 9.69 -3.02 -4.07
CA ARG A 36 9.00 -4.32 -4.07
C ARG A 36 8.01 -4.48 -5.21
N TYR A 37 7.34 -3.39 -5.59
CA TYR A 37 6.50 -3.37 -6.78
C TYR A 37 7.32 -3.68 -8.02
N LEU A 38 8.45 -3.00 -8.19
CA LEU A 38 9.36 -3.22 -9.31
C LEU A 38 9.89 -4.67 -9.35
N ASP A 39 10.30 -5.20 -8.21
CA ASP A 39 10.88 -6.53 -8.11
C ASP A 39 9.86 -7.68 -8.31
N ARG A 40 8.57 -7.47 -8.00
CA ARG A 40 7.60 -8.57 -7.81
C ARG A 40 6.29 -8.44 -8.57
N ILE A 41 5.93 -7.24 -9.00
CA ILE A 41 4.63 -6.95 -9.63
C ILE A 41 4.84 -6.49 -11.08
N SER A 42 5.76 -5.56 -11.34
CA SER A 42 6.04 -5.12 -12.71
C SER A 42 6.96 -6.10 -13.43
N ILE A 43 6.56 -6.56 -14.61
CA ILE A 43 7.38 -7.39 -15.51
C ILE A 43 8.07 -6.48 -16.56
N GLY A 44 8.55 -5.29 -16.15
CA GLY A 44 9.12 -4.30 -17.09
C GLY A 44 9.34 -2.93 -16.46
N VAL A 45 10.22 -2.14 -17.10
CA VAL A 45 10.68 -0.80 -16.69
C VAL A 45 9.48 0.07 -16.32
N SER A 46 9.26 0.28 -15.02
CA SER A 46 8.20 1.16 -14.54
C SER A 46 8.84 2.38 -13.88
N ASN A 47 8.38 3.58 -14.24
CA ASN A 47 8.82 4.82 -13.60
C ASN A 47 8.09 5.03 -12.26
N ASP A 48 8.74 5.75 -11.34
CA ASP A 48 8.24 5.98 -9.97
C ASP A 48 6.82 6.58 -9.89
N GLU A 49 6.46 7.42 -10.85
CA GLU A 49 5.13 8.05 -10.95
C GLU A 49 4.05 7.06 -11.40
N GLU A 50 4.42 6.00 -12.12
CA GLU A 50 3.47 5.02 -12.65
C GLU A 50 2.86 4.17 -11.55
N VAL A 51 3.57 3.91 -10.45
CA VAL A 51 3.04 3.09 -9.35
C VAL A 51 1.92 3.85 -8.61
N ALA A 52 2.09 5.15 -8.38
CA ALA A 52 1.07 5.98 -7.74
C ALA A 52 -0.16 6.12 -8.62
N ALA A 53 0.03 6.41 -9.91
CA ALA A 53 -1.05 6.47 -10.89
C ALA A 53 -1.79 5.13 -11.01
N TRP A 54 -1.05 4.01 -11.06
CA TRP A 54 -1.62 2.67 -11.11
C TRP A 54 -2.44 2.33 -9.87
N MET A 55 -1.95 2.68 -8.67
CA MET A 55 -2.71 2.49 -7.43
C MET A 55 -4.00 3.32 -7.42
N TRP A 56 -3.95 4.58 -7.87
CA TRP A 56 -5.15 5.40 -8.03
C TRP A 56 -6.15 4.79 -8.99
N GLN A 57 -5.70 4.27 -10.14
CA GLN A 57 -6.58 3.55 -11.08
C GLN A 57 -7.20 2.30 -10.45
N CYS A 58 -6.43 1.55 -9.66
CA CYS A 58 -6.95 0.38 -8.96
C CYS A 58 -8.04 0.75 -7.94
N LEU A 59 -7.89 1.87 -7.21
CA LEU A 59 -8.91 2.38 -6.30
C LEU A 59 -10.15 2.87 -7.05
N MET A 60 -9.98 3.69 -8.10
CA MET A 60 -11.10 4.21 -8.90
C MET A 60 -11.92 3.11 -9.55
N GLN A 61 -11.29 2.01 -9.95
CA GLN A 61 -11.95 0.85 -10.56
C GLN A 61 -12.47 -0.16 -9.52
N ASN A 62 -12.36 0.14 -8.22
CA ASN A 62 -12.74 -0.74 -7.12
C ASN A 62 -12.10 -2.14 -7.21
N ARG A 63 -10.83 -2.19 -7.62
CA ARG A 63 -10.05 -3.43 -7.80
C ARG A 63 -9.32 -3.87 -6.54
N LEU A 64 -9.33 -3.03 -5.50
CA LEU A 64 -8.83 -3.37 -4.17
C LEU A 64 -9.92 -4.02 -3.33
N LYS A 65 -9.59 -5.15 -2.70
CA LYS A 65 -10.42 -5.80 -1.70
C LYS A 65 -9.60 -6.04 -0.43
N PRO A 66 -10.20 -5.95 0.77
CA PRO A 66 -9.52 -6.38 1.98
C PRO A 66 -9.19 -7.88 1.89
N PHE A 67 -8.00 -8.25 2.34
CA PHE A 67 -7.63 -9.66 2.41
C PHE A 67 -8.38 -10.31 3.59
N SER A 68 -9.21 -11.32 3.31
CA SER A 68 -9.98 -12.01 4.34
C SER A 68 -9.03 -12.66 5.36
N ASP A 69 -9.33 -12.48 6.66
CA ASP A 69 -8.61 -13.10 7.79
C ASP A 69 -7.17 -12.63 8.07
N SER A 70 -6.78 -11.46 7.56
CA SER A 70 -5.46 -10.90 7.87
C SER A 70 -5.47 -9.96 9.07
N ASP A 71 -4.75 -10.34 10.13
CA ASP A 71 -4.34 -9.44 11.23
C ASP A 71 -3.34 -8.35 10.77
N PHE A 72 -2.91 -8.44 9.52
CA PHE A 72 -2.01 -7.50 8.86
C PHE A 72 -2.89 -6.68 7.91
N ASN A 73 -2.81 -5.35 7.91
CA ASN A 73 -3.60 -4.47 7.03
C ASN A 73 -3.30 -4.72 5.54
N ALA A 74 -3.76 -5.87 5.03
CA ALA A 74 -3.41 -6.43 3.74
C ALA A 74 -4.62 -6.35 2.82
N TYR A 75 -4.32 -6.05 1.56
CA TYR A 75 -5.29 -5.84 0.51
C TYR A 75 -4.88 -6.67 -0.70
N LEU A 76 -5.89 -7.09 -1.43
CA LEU A 76 -5.77 -7.87 -2.65
C LEU A 76 -6.21 -7.00 -3.82
N ILE A 77 -5.33 -6.88 -4.81
CA ILE A 77 -5.58 -6.18 -6.08
C ILE A 77 -5.78 -7.26 -7.14
N ASP A 78 -6.89 -7.18 -7.89
CA ASP A 78 -7.22 -8.13 -8.98
C ASP A 78 -7.32 -9.59 -8.58
N ASP A 79 -7.61 -9.86 -7.31
CA ASP A 79 -7.60 -11.21 -6.75
C ASP A 79 -6.24 -11.95 -6.90
N ASP A 80 -5.15 -11.23 -7.23
CA ASP A 80 -3.83 -11.79 -7.48
C ASP A 80 -2.70 -11.07 -6.71
N SER A 81 -2.64 -9.75 -6.73
CA SER A 81 -1.53 -9.00 -6.14
C SER A 81 -1.81 -8.63 -4.69
N VAL A 82 -0.93 -9.03 -3.76
CA VAL A 82 -1.09 -8.73 -2.33
C VAL A 82 -0.23 -7.53 -1.94
N VAL A 83 -0.87 -6.53 -1.33
CA VAL A 83 -0.26 -5.29 -0.85
C VAL A 83 -0.57 -5.08 0.64
N ILE A 84 0.33 -4.46 1.38
CA ILE A 84 0.10 -4.02 2.76
C ILE A 84 0.02 -2.50 2.77
N ALA A 85 -1.07 -1.98 3.33
CA ALA A 85 -1.35 -0.56 3.41
C ALA A 85 -1.79 -0.17 4.82
N GLU A 86 -1.32 0.98 5.29
CA GLU A 86 -1.74 1.59 6.54
C GLU A 86 -2.55 2.85 6.24
N PHE A 87 -3.47 3.20 7.12
CA PHE A 87 -4.30 4.40 6.99
C PHE A 87 -3.98 5.34 8.12
N THR A 88 -3.65 6.58 7.77
CA THR A 88 -3.36 7.64 8.73
C THR A 88 -4.35 8.75 8.51
N GLU A 89 -4.98 9.23 9.58
CA GLU A 89 -5.88 10.38 9.51
C GLU A 89 -5.10 11.65 9.14
N LEU A 90 -5.63 12.41 8.18
CA LEU A 90 -5.11 13.71 7.81
C LEU A 90 -5.59 14.76 8.83
N THR A 91 -4.77 15.03 9.83
CA THR A 91 -5.09 16.00 10.88
C THR A 91 -5.20 17.40 10.29
N GLY A 92 -6.43 17.91 10.16
CA GLY A 92 -6.71 19.27 9.69
C GLY A 92 -7.45 19.34 8.36
N GLU A 93 -7.50 18.24 7.60
CA GLU A 93 -8.31 18.13 6.39
C GLU A 93 -9.56 17.31 6.69
N LYS A 94 -10.69 18.01 6.75
CA LYS A 94 -12.00 17.39 6.93
C LYS A 94 -12.84 17.66 5.69
N ASP A 95 -13.68 16.69 5.39
CA ASP A 95 -14.76 16.92 4.45
C ASP A 95 -15.66 18.07 4.94
N ILE A 96 -16.43 18.69 4.04
CA ILE A 96 -17.45 19.70 4.37
C ILE A 96 -18.48 19.18 5.38
N SER A 97 -18.68 17.85 5.42
CA SER A 97 -19.51 17.14 6.40
C SER A 97 -18.83 16.90 7.75
N GLY A 98 -17.60 17.37 7.93
CA GLY A 98 -16.81 17.23 9.16
C GLY A 98 -16.18 15.85 9.38
N GLN A 99 -16.25 14.96 8.39
CA GLN A 99 -15.68 13.62 8.50
C GLN A 99 -14.16 13.63 8.26
N PRO A 100 -13.40 12.78 8.96
CA PRO A 100 -11.96 12.67 8.78
C PRO A 100 -11.62 12.10 7.41
N LEU A 101 -10.60 12.67 6.78
CA LEU A 101 -9.97 12.11 5.58
C LEU A 101 -8.74 11.29 5.99
N TYR A 102 -8.45 10.26 5.22
CA TYR A 102 -7.33 9.36 5.45
C TYR A 102 -6.34 9.41 4.29
N SER A 103 -5.07 9.36 4.62
CA SER A 103 -3.99 9.07 3.68
C SER A 103 -3.67 7.58 3.74
N MET A 104 -3.68 6.93 2.58
CA MET A 104 -3.35 5.53 2.41
C MET A 104 -1.84 5.39 2.17
N ILE A 105 -1.14 4.82 3.15
CA ILE A 105 0.30 4.61 3.10
C ILE A 105 0.59 3.19 2.65
N ILE A 106 1.12 3.02 1.44
CA ILE A 106 1.55 1.72 0.92
C ILE A 106 2.91 1.34 1.52
N VAL A 107 2.90 0.38 2.44
CA VAL A 107 4.09 -0.05 3.17
C VAL A 107 4.94 -1.03 2.35
N THR A 108 4.31 -2.03 1.72
CA THR A 108 5.04 -3.02 0.92
C THR A 108 4.14 -3.81 -0.02
N PHE A 109 4.70 -4.25 -1.15
CA PHE A 109 4.10 -5.27 -2.00
C PHE A 109 4.68 -6.64 -1.66
N LEU A 110 3.81 -7.61 -1.39
CA LEU A 110 4.22 -8.97 -1.09
C LEU A 110 4.50 -9.76 -2.36
N GLY A 111 3.68 -9.57 -3.41
CA GLY A 111 3.82 -10.21 -4.70
C GLY A 111 2.47 -10.68 -5.24
N ARG A 112 2.51 -11.52 -6.29
CA ARG A 112 1.34 -12.14 -6.90
C ARG A 112 1.09 -13.54 -6.35
N ILE A 113 -0.16 -13.88 -6.06
CA ILE A 113 -0.61 -15.20 -5.61
C ILE A 113 -0.35 -16.24 -6.71
N SER A 114 -0.56 -15.86 -7.98
CA SER A 114 -0.28 -16.67 -9.16
C SER A 114 1.17 -17.15 -9.24
N VAL A 115 2.12 -16.30 -8.82
CA VAL A 115 3.55 -16.61 -8.81
C VAL A 115 3.97 -17.27 -7.49
N THR A 116 3.41 -16.81 -6.37
CA THR A 116 3.77 -17.23 -5.01
C THR A 116 2.53 -17.75 -4.27
N PRO A 117 2.19 -19.04 -4.41
CA PRO A 117 0.97 -19.60 -3.83
C PRO A 117 0.90 -19.49 -2.31
N GLN A 118 2.06 -19.34 -1.63
CA GLN A 118 2.10 -19.14 -0.18
C GLN A 118 1.41 -17.85 0.28
N LEU A 119 1.24 -16.86 -0.61
CA LEU A 119 0.54 -15.61 -0.30
C LEU A 119 -0.97 -15.78 -0.08
N ARG A 120 -1.54 -16.96 -0.39
CA ARG A 120 -2.93 -17.30 -0.02
C ARG A 120 -3.13 -17.37 1.50
N ASP A 121 -2.09 -17.71 2.25
CA ASP A 121 -2.12 -17.74 3.70
C ASP A 121 -0.98 -16.89 4.26
N LEU A 122 -1.32 -15.64 4.62
CA LEU A 122 -0.35 -14.68 5.13
C LEU A 122 0.27 -15.10 6.46
N LYS A 123 -0.47 -15.81 7.34
CA LYS A 123 0.07 -16.30 8.62
C LYS A 123 1.17 -17.32 8.37
N THR A 124 0.90 -18.27 7.48
CA THR A 124 1.91 -19.26 7.09
C THR A 124 3.08 -18.61 6.36
N TYR A 125 2.83 -17.70 5.42
CA TYR A 125 3.88 -16.97 4.71
C TYR A 125 4.83 -16.22 5.65
N PHE A 126 4.31 -15.45 6.61
CA PHE A 126 5.14 -14.72 7.57
C PHE A 126 5.88 -15.64 8.53
N SER A 127 5.29 -16.77 8.94
CA SER A 127 5.98 -17.75 9.79
C SER A 127 7.19 -18.38 9.07
N LEU A 128 7.03 -18.74 7.79
CA LEU A 128 8.11 -19.25 6.93
C LEU A 128 9.20 -18.20 6.70
N LEU A 129 8.82 -16.94 6.51
CA LEU A 129 9.75 -15.83 6.34
C LEU A 129 10.62 -15.65 7.60
N ARG A 130 10.01 -15.72 8.79
CA ARG A 130 10.73 -15.61 10.07
C ARG A 130 11.72 -16.76 10.27
N ASN A 131 11.31 -17.99 9.94
CA ASN A 131 12.13 -19.18 10.10
C ASN A 131 13.29 -19.23 9.08
N SER A 132 13.05 -18.83 7.83
CA SER A 132 14.10 -18.77 6.80
C SER A 132 15.19 -17.73 7.13
N ARG A 133 14.82 -16.55 7.65
CA ARG A 133 15.77 -15.53 8.11
C ARG A 133 16.62 -16.03 9.28
N ARG A 134 16.02 -16.74 10.24
CA ARG A 134 16.74 -17.34 11.38
C ARG A 134 17.79 -18.37 10.93
N THR A 135 17.47 -19.16 9.91
CA THR A 135 18.40 -20.14 9.32
C THR A 135 19.58 -19.48 8.59
N LYS A 136 19.34 -18.39 7.84
CA LYS A 136 20.42 -17.60 7.18
C LYS A 136 21.38 -16.97 8.21
N LEU A 137 20.87 -16.48 9.34
CA LEU A 137 21.70 -15.95 10.43
C LEU A 137 22.58 -17.03 11.08
N ARG A 138 22.05 -18.24 11.29
CA ARG A 138 22.81 -19.37 11.87
C ARG A 138 24.00 -19.77 11.00
N LYS A 139 23.84 -19.71 9.67
CA LYS A 139 24.92 -20.06 8.71
C LYS A 139 26.03 -19.02 8.66
N LYS A 140 25.76 -17.73 8.88
CA LYS A 140 26.79 -16.67 8.93
C LYS A 140 27.70 -16.75 10.16
N LYS A 141 27.22 -17.26 11.31
CA LYS A 141 28.02 -17.36 12.54
C LYS A 141 29.10 -18.47 12.52
N ARG A 142 29.06 -19.41 11.57
CA ARG A 142 30.03 -20.54 11.50
C ARG A 142 31.30 -20.27 10.68
N LYS A 143 31.54 -19.04 10.21
CA LYS A 143 32.77 -18.64 9.50
C LYS A 143 33.64 -17.67 10.31
N ARG A 144 34.02 -18.08 11.52
CA ARG A 144 35.19 -17.54 12.22
C ARG A 144 36.01 -18.73 12.70
N LYS A 145 36.98 -19.13 11.88
CA LYS A 145 38.13 -19.92 12.26
C LYS A 145 39.27 -19.51 11.34
#